data_AF-A0A7X8KAW2-F1
#
_entry.id   AF-A0A7X8KAW2-F1
#
_cell.length_a   1.000
_cell.length_b   1.000
_cell.length_c   1.000
_cell.angle_alpha   90.00
_cell.angle_beta   90.00
_cell.angle_gamma   90.00
#
_symmetry.space_group_name_H-M   'P 1'
#
loop_
_entity.id
_entity.type
_entity.pdbx_description
1 polymer ?
#
loop_
_entity_poly.entity_id
_entity_poly.type
_entity_poly.pdbx_seq_one_letter_code
_entity_poly.pdbx_strand_id
1 'polypeptide(L)'
;MVTPDCFTREHIENIRNGFTVDSIILERSIFALALLEALVKVGMPFIFKGGTSLLLLLEKSRRLSTDIDIIVKPDTDVQSYLEQAGEIYPFRSMEQQIRTGRNKIDKAHYKFIYDSPGMNTSFHILLDILFEENHYCTERLTIPS
;
A
#
# COMPACT_ATOMS: atom_id res chain seq x y z
N MET A 1 11.88 -7.87 1.00
CA MET A 1 10.77 -8.81 0.79
C MET A 1 10.06 -8.97 2.12
N VAL A 2 8.75 -8.81 2.17
CA VAL A 2 7.97 -8.99 3.41
C VAL A 2 7.88 -10.47 3.71
N THR A 3 8.14 -10.82 4.98
CA THR A 3 8.12 -12.20 5.48
C THR A 3 7.00 -12.38 6.50
N PRO A 4 6.58 -13.62 6.79
CA PRO A 4 5.52 -13.87 7.78
C PRO A 4 5.80 -13.25 9.16
N ASP A 5 7.07 -13.23 9.58
CA ASP A 5 7.49 -12.63 10.86
C ASP A 5 7.13 -11.14 10.97
N CYS A 6 7.04 -10.42 9.84
CA CYS A 6 6.67 -9.00 9.82
C CYS A 6 5.28 -8.72 10.41
N PHE A 7 4.41 -9.73 10.45
CA PHE A 7 3.04 -9.62 10.96
C PHE A 7 2.89 -10.13 12.40
N THR A 8 3.99 -10.27 13.13
CA THR A 8 3.96 -10.66 14.55
C THR A 8 4.10 -9.43 15.44
N ARG A 9 3.45 -9.49 16.61
CA ARG A 9 3.58 -8.44 17.64
C ARG A 9 5.03 -8.22 18.04
N GLU A 10 5.76 -9.31 18.26
CA GLU A 10 7.16 -9.29 18.65
C GLU A 10 8.02 -8.53 17.63
N HIS A 11 7.86 -8.83 16.33
CA HIS A 11 8.62 -8.14 15.29
C HIS A 11 8.30 -6.64 15.22
N ILE A 12 7.02 -6.27 15.31
CA ILE A 12 6.59 -4.87 15.29
C ILE A 12 7.17 -4.11 16.49
N GLU A 13 7.10 -4.70 17.69
CA GLU A 13 7.69 -4.13 18.91
C GLU A 13 9.22 -4.02 18.82
N ASN A 14 9.89 -5.02 18.23
CA ASN A 14 11.34 -5.00 18.01
C ASN A 14 11.76 -3.88 17.06
N ILE A 15 11.06 -3.67 15.95
CA ILE A 15 11.33 -2.53 15.06
C ILE A 15 11.10 -1.22 15.82
N ARG A 16 9.98 -1.10 16.54
CA ARG A 16 9.61 0.12 17.26
C ARG A 16 10.68 0.53 18.28
N ASN A 17 11.34 -0.41 18.96
CA ASN A 17 12.36 -0.08 19.96
C ASN A 17 13.53 0.76 19.41
N GLY A 18 13.76 0.76 18.09
CA GLY A 18 14.75 1.61 17.44
C GLY A 18 14.27 3.02 17.05
N PHE A 19 12.98 3.33 17.18
CA PHE A 19 12.37 4.55 16.64
C PHE A 19 11.30 5.16 17.57
N THR A 20 11.25 6.49 17.63
CA THR A 20 10.12 7.19 18.26
C THR A 20 8.95 7.25 17.29
N VAL A 21 8.20 6.15 17.20
CA VAL A 21 7.03 6.03 16.33
C VAL A 21 5.85 5.37 17.06
N ASP A 22 4.65 5.79 16.68
CA ASP A 22 3.40 5.18 17.14
C ASP A 22 3.28 3.74 16.61
N SER A 23 2.96 2.79 17.49
CA SER A 23 2.89 1.36 17.14
C SER A 23 1.85 1.06 16.07
N ILE A 24 0.71 1.75 16.11
CA ILE A 24 -0.39 1.53 15.17
C ILE A 24 0.01 2.05 13.79
N ILE A 25 0.66 3.22 13.73
CA ILE A 25 1.19 3.76 12.47
C ILE A 25 2.25 2.82 11.88
N LEU A 26 3.18 2.31 12.70
CA LEU A 26 4.20 1.37 12.25
C LEU A 26 3.59 0.08 11.69
N GLU A 27 2.69 -0.54 12.44
CA GLU A 27 1.98 -1.75 12.02
C GLU A 27 1.25 -1.54 10.70
N ARG A 28 0.41 -0.49 10.62
CA ARG A 28 -0.33 -0.18 9.38
C ARG A 28 0.61 0.08 8.20
N SER A 29 1.79 0.65 8.44
CA SER A 29 2.78 0.87 7.38
C SER A 29 3.38 -0.44 6.86
N ILE A 30 3.62 -1.41 7.75
CA ILE A 30 4.07 -2.75 7.35
C ILE A 30 3.02 -3.43 6.47
N PHE A 31 1.75 -3.40 6.87
CA PHE A 31 0.65 -3.95 6.07
C PHE A 31 0.46 -3.20 4.74
N ALA A 32 0.65 -1.87 4.71
CA ALA A 32 0.59 -1.10 3.47
C ALA A 32 1.70 -1.50 2.47
N LEU A 33 2.93 -1.68 2.95
CA LEU A 33 4.04 -2.17 2.13
C LEU A 33 3.84 -3.63 1.69
N ALA A 34 3.23 -4.46 2.55
CA ALA A 34 2.85 -5.81 2.20
C ALA A 34 1.83 -5.82 1.06
N LEU A 35 0.78 -4.99 1.12
CA LEU A 35 -0.18 -4.85 0.02
C LEU A 35 0.53 -4.44 -1.28
N LEU A 36 1.41 -3.45 -1.22
CA LEU A 36 2.18 -3.00 -2.39
C LEU A 36 3.02 -4.14 -3.00
N GLU A 37 3.70 -4.94 -2.18
CA GLU A 37 4.46 -6.10 -2.66
C GLU A 37 3.56 -7.21 -3.20
N ALA A 38 2.38 -7.42 -2.61
CA ALA A 38 1.40 -8.38 -3.12
C ALA A 38 0.92 -8.00 -4.53
N LEU A 39 0.65 -6.72 -4.78
CA LEU A 39 0.31 -6.21 -6.13
C LEU A 39 1.42 -6.51 -7.16
N VAL A 40 2.69 -6.36 -6.74
CA VAL A 40 3.84 -6.73 -7.58
C VAL A 40 3.90 -8.24 -7.83
N LYS A 41 3.67 -9.05 -6.80
CA LYS A 41 3.71 -10.53 -6.89
C LYS A 41 2.64 -11.10 -7.81
N VAL A 42 1.43 -10.54 -7.82
CA VAL A 42 0.36 -10.93 -8.75
C VAL A 42 0.54 -10.36 -10.15
N GLY A 43 1.59 -9.58 -10.39
CA GLY A 43 1.92 -9.02 -11.70
C GLY A 43 0.98 -7.89 -12.14
N MET A 44 0.33 -7.20 -11.19
CA MET A 44 -0.55 -6.09 -11.53
C MET A 44 0.26 -4.95 -12.20
N PRO A 45 -0.15 -4.44 -13.38
CA PRO A 45 0.51 -3.30 -13.99
C PRO A 45 0.02 -2.00 -13.31
N PHE A 46 0.87 -1.38 -12.50
CA PHE A 46 0.56 -0.12 -11.82
C PHE A 46 1.80 0.77 -11.65
N ILE A 47 1.55 2.04 -11.37
CA ILE A 47 2.58 3.01 -10.97
C ILE A 47 2.32 3.41 -9.53
N PHE A 48 3.30 3.21 -8.65
CA PHE A 48 3.21 3.70 -7.27
C PHE A 48 3.49 5.19 -7.22
N LYS A 49 2.54 5.98 -6.72
CA LYS A 49 2.63 7.44 -6.68
C LYS A 49 2.37 8.01 -5.28
N GLY A 50 2.27 9.34 -5.21
CA GLY A 50 1.88 10.05 -4.00
C GLY A 50 3.01 10.24 -3.00
N GLY A 51 2.70 10.82 -1.84
CA GLY A 51 3.70 11.07 -0.79
C GLY A 51 4.27 9.80 -0.18
N THR A 52 3.51 8.69 -0.22
CA THR A 52 3.96 7.40 0.32
C THR A 52 5.12 6.80 -0.46
N SER A 53 5.19 7.01 -1.78
CA SER A 53 6.29 6.47 -2.59
C SER A 53 7.66 7.02 -2.19
N LEU A 54 7.69 8.22 -1.60
CA LEU A 54 8.92 8.81 -1.05
C LEU A 54 9.53 7.98 0.08
N LEU A 55 8.76 7.13 0.77
CA LEU A 55 9.27 6.19 1.77
C LEU A 55 10.28 5.20 1.15
N LEU A 56 10.09 4.83 -0.11
CA LEU A 56 10.97 3.91 -0.84
C LEU A 56 12.12 4.61 -1.57
N LEU A 57 11.99 5.92 -1.83
CA LEU A 57 12.95 6.68 -2.63
C LEU A 57 13.97 7.46 -1.79
N LEU A 58 13.64 7.79 -0.54
CA LEU A 58 14.50 8.60 0.33
C LEU A 58 15.32 7.71 1.27
N GLU A 59 16.60 8.03 1.44
CA GLU A 59 17.49 7.34 2.39
C GLU A 59 17.02 7.43 3.84
N LYS A 60 16.40 8.56 4.20
CA LYS A 60 15.80 8.79 5.51
C LYS A 60 14.36 9.25 5.34
N SER A 61 13.43 8.40 5.74
CA SER A 61 12.02 8.77 5.80
C SER A 61 11.78 9.76 6.94
N ARG A 62 10.95 10.77 6.69
CA ARG A 62 10.56 11.77 7.71
C ARG A 62 9.24 11.43 8.41
N ARG A 63 8.45 10.54 7.82
CA ARG A 63 7.17 10.03 8.35
C ARG A 63 6.89 8.67 7.73
N LEU A 64 6.15 7.85 8.47
CA LEU A 64 5.55 6.64 7.95
C LEU A 64 4.22 6.95 7.23
N SER A 65 3.73 5.99 6.47
CA SER A 65 2.47 6.11 5.74
C SER A 65 1.69 4.81 5.79
N THR A 66 0.38 4.94 5.90
CA THR A 66 -0.55 3.82 6.05
C THR A 66 -1.41 3.58 4.82
N ASP A 67 -1.24 4.41 3.79
CA ASP A 67 -2.10 4.46 2.62
C ASP A 67 -1.25 4.28 1.35
N ILE A 68 -1.80 3.55 0.38
CA ILE A 68 -1.17 3.26 -0.91
C ILE A 68 -1.93 3.97 -2.01
N ASP A 69 -1.18 4.69 -2.84
CA ASP A 69 -1.68 5.50 -3.95
C ASP A 69 -1.10 4.96 -5.25
N ILE A 70 -1.93 4.46 -6.16
CA ILE A 70 -1.47 3.93 -7.44
C ILE A 70 -2.16 4.59 -8.64
N ILE A 71 -1.49 4.56 -9.78
CA ILE A 71 -2.08 4.80 -11.09
C ILE A 71 -2.16 3.47 -11.81
N VAL A 72 -3.30 3.24 -12.45
CA VAL A 72 -3.55 2.05 -13.25
C VAL A 72 -4.12 2.51 -14.59
N LYS A 73 -3.75 1.81 -15.67
CA LYS A 73 -4.30 2.12 -16.99
C LYS A 73 -5.83 1.93 -16.97
N PRO A 74 -6.62 2.80 -17.64
CA PRO A 74 -8.04 2.56 -17.85
C PRO A 74 -8.32 1.16 -18.40
N ASP A 75 -9.50 0.62 -18.11
CA ASP A 75 -9.96 -0.72 -18.51
C ASP A 75 -9.16 -1.91 -17.93
N THR A 76 -8.19 -1.69 -17.05
CA THR A 76 -7.52 -2.78 -16.31
C THR A 76 -8.50 -3.46 -15.37
N ASP A 77 -8.55 -4.80 -15.38
CA ASP A 77 -9.32 -5.60 -14.42
C ASP A 77 -8.65 -5.60 -13.04
N VAL A 78 -8.80 -4.47 -12.33
CA VAL A 78 -8.21 -4.31 -11.00
C VAL A 78 -8.77 -5.32 -10.01
N GLN A 79 -10.06 -5.67 -10.12
CA GLN A 79 -10.74 -6.51 -9.14
C GLN A 79 -10.08 -7.88 -9.04
N SER A 80 -9.80 -8.53 -10.17
CA SER A 80 -9.14 -9.84 -10.17
C SER A 80 -7.74 -9.81 -9.55
N TYR A 81 -6.95 -8.76 -9.81
CA TYR A 81 -5.62 -8.62 -9.19
C TYR A 81 -5.71 -8.38 -7.69
N LEU A 82 -6.65 -7.53 -7.26
CA LEU A 82 -6.82 -7.20 -5.85
C LEU A 82 -7.29 -8.41 -5.03
N GLU A 83 -8.18 -9.23 -5.58
CA GLU A 83 -8.59 -10.50 -4.98
C GLU A 83 -7.38 -11.44 -4.80
N GLN A 84 -6.59 -11.64 -5.85
CA GLN A 84 -5.37 -12.47 -5.76
C GLN A 84 -4.35 -11.90 -4.76
N ALA A 85 -4.16 -10.58 -4.73
CA ALA A 85 -3.22 -9.92 -3.83
C ALA A 85 -3.66 -10.01 -2.36
N GLY A 86 -4.98 -9.97 -2.11
CA GLY A 86 -5.56 -10.14 -0.78
C GLY A 86 -5.21 -11.47 -0.11
N GLU A 87 -4.94 -12.51 -0.89
CA GLU A 87 -4.63 -13.87 -0.40
C GLU A 87 -3.14 -14.08 -0.09
N ILE A 88 -2.25 -13.15 -0.45
CA ILE A 88 -0.79 -13.33 -0.31
C ILE A 88 -0.31 -13.12 1.13
N TYR A 89 -0.93 -12.17 1.83
CA TYR A 89 -0.58 -11.72 3.18
C TYR A 89 -1.85 -11.78 4.06
N PRO A 90 -1.75 -11.65 5.40
CA PRO A 90 -2.88 -11.91 6.29
C PRO A 90 -3.92 -10.77 6.30
N PHE A 91 -4.44 -10.43 5.12
CA PHE A 91 -5.66 -9.65 4.99
C PHE A 91 -6.87 -10.57 5.20
N ARG A 92 -7.86 -10.06 5.91
CA ARG A 92 -9.10 -10.76 6.21
C ARG A 92 -10.16 -10.55 5.15
N SER A 93 -10.25 -9.34 4.62
CA SER A 93 -11.22 -8.97 3.60
C SER A 93 -10.81 -7.70 2.86
N MET A 94 -11.43 -7.50 1.69
CA MET A 94 -11.33 -6.28 0.93
C MET A 94 -12.73 -5.70 0.67
N GLU A 95 -12.87 -4.38 0.78
CA GLU A 95 -14.12 -3.67 0.50
C GLU A 95 -13.86 -2.49 -0.45
N GLN A 96 -14.64 -2.39 -1.53
CA GLN A 96 -14.63 -1.21 -2.38
C GLN A 96 -15.48 -0.09 -1.75
N GLN A 97 -14.90 1.09 -1.58
CA GLN A 97 -15.60 2.28 -1.13
C GLN A 97 -16.10 3.10 -2.32
N ILE A 98 -17.38 2.92 -2.68
CA ILE A 98 -18.02 3.75 -3.71
C ILE A 98 -18.26 5.15 -3.15
N ARG A 99 -17.59 6.16 -3.72
CA ARG A 99 -17.83 7.57 -3.42
C ARG A 99 -18.58 8.22 -4.58
N THR A 100 -19.81 8.65 -4.37
CA THR A 100 -20.58 9.43 -5.35
C THR A 100 -20.08 10.88 -5.39
N GLY A 101 -18.95 11.09 -6.07
CA GLY A 101 -18.44 12.42 -6.38
C GLY A 101 -19.05 12.97 -7.67
N ARG A 102 -19.25 14.30 -7.76
CA ARG A 102 -19.75 14.99 -8.97
C ARG A 102 -18.72 15.12 -10.11
N ASN A 103 -17.54 14.53 -9.99
CA ASN A 103 -16.41 14.77 -10.88
C ASN A 103 -16.15 13.57 -11.80
N LYS A 104 -15.86 13.86 -13.08
CA LYS A 104 -15.54 12.89 -14.16
C LYS A 104 -14.18 12.18 -14.00
N ILE A 105 -13.60 12.10 -12.81
CA ILE A 105 -12.30 11.42 -12.62
C ILE A 105 -12.59 9.98 -12.23
N ASP A 106 -12.13 9.05 -13.06
CA ASP A 106 -12.23 7.63 -12.78
C ASP A 106 -11.24 7.27 -11.66
N LYS A 107 -11.79 7.08 -10.46
CA LYS A 107 -11.06 6.64 -9.27
C LYS A 107 -11.78 5.49 -8.61
N ALA A 108 -11.00 4.60 -8.00
CA ALA A 108 -11.52 3.59 -7.09
C ALA A 108 -10.80 3.67 -5.75
N HIS A 109 -11.53 3.36 -4.68
CA HIS A 109 -11.02 3.36 -3.32
C HIS A 109 -11.31 1.99 -2.72
N TYR A 110 -10.32 1.36 -2.12
CA TYR A 110 -10.45 0.06 -1.46
C TYR A 110 -9.93 0.12 -0.03
N LYS A 111 -10.55 -0.70 0.82
CA LYS A 111 -10.08 -1.01 2.17
C LYS A 111 -9.65 -2.45 2.22
N PHE A 112 -8.40 -2.69 2.58
CA PHE A 112 -7.90 -4.02 2.93
C PHE A 112 -7.88 -4.14 4.45
N ILE A 113 -8.75 -5.00 4.98
CA ILE A 113 -8.96 -5.19 6.42
C ILE A 113 -8.05 -6.33 6.89
N TYR A 114 -7.45 -6.19 8.06
CA TYR A 114 -6.66 -7.24 8.71
C TYR A 114 -6.87 -7.21 10.22
N ASP A 115 -6.64 -8.34 10.88
CA ASP A 115 -6.68 -8.43 12.33
C ASP A 115 -5.32 -8.06 12.91
N SER A 116 -5.29 -7.09 13.83
CA SER A 116 -4.03 -6.55 14.35
C SER A 116 -3.30 -7.58 15.20
N PRO A 117 -2.01 -7.84 14.96
CA PRO A 117 -1.21 -8.68 15.86
C PRO A 117 -0.89 -7.96 17.18
N GLY A 118 -0.80 -6.62 17.18
CA GLY A 118 -0.52 -5.82 18.38
C GLY A 118 -1.74 -5.45 19.21
N MET A 119 -2.94 -5.44 18.60
CA MET A 119 -4.17 -4.96 19.19
C MET A 119 -5.30 -5.99 19.03
N ASN A 120 -6.21 -6.11 19.99
CA ASN A 120 -7.36 -7.01 19.88
C ASN A 120 -8.50 -6.39 19.05
N THR A 121 -8.18 -5.86 17.86
CA THR A 121 -9.11 -5.19 16.95
C THR A 121 -8.62 -5.33 15.50
N SER A 122 -9.52 -5.13 14.54
CA SER A 122 -9.15 -5.08 13.12
C SER A 122 -8.79 -3.65 12.70
N PHE A 123 -7.84 -3.53 11.79
CA PHE A 123 -7.47 -2.28 11.12
C PHE A 123 -7.66 -2.41 9.61
N HIS A 124 -7.44 -1.31 8.89
CA HIS A 124 -7.45 -1.31 7.44
C HIS A 124 -6.35 -0.46 6.82
N ILE A 125 -5.94 -0.86 5.62
CA ILE A 125 -5.10 -0.11 4.68
C ILE A 125 -6.02 0.48 3.62
N LEU A 126 -5.77 1.74 3.26
CA LEU A 126 -6.46 2.40 2.16
C LEU A 126 -5.64 2.25 0.89
N LEU A 127 -6.30 1.80 -0.18
CA LEU A 127 -5.76 1.77 -1.53
C LEU A 127 -6.57 2.71 -2.42
N ASP A 128 -5.91 3.75 -2.91
CA ASP A 128 -6.47 4.72 -3.84
C ASP A 128 -5.93 4.47 -5.24
N ILE A 129 -6.83 4.19 -6.18
CA ILE A 129 -6.53 3.92 -7.59
C ILE A 129 -7.00 5.11 -8.42
N LEU A 130 -6.09 5.69 -9.18
CA LEU A 130 -6.38 6.64 -10.25
C LEU A 130 -6.30 5.90 -11.60
N PHE A 131 -7.37 5.93 -12.38
CA PHE A 131 -7.35 5.39 -13.73
C PHE A 131 -6.87 6.44 -14.72
N GLU A 132 -5.64 6.29 -15.21
CA GLU A 132 -5.01 7.24 -16.13
C GLU A 132 -3.93 6.53 -16.96
N GLU A 133 -3.72 7.00 -18.20
CA GLU A 133 -2.58 6.57 -19.01
C GLU A 133 -1.26 7.04 -18.37
N ASN A 134 -0.18 6.29 -18.60
CA ASN A 134 1.12 6.64 -18.05
C ASN A 134 1.70 7.86 -18.78
N HIS A 135 1.73 9.01 -18.10
CA HIS A 135 2.37 10.24 -18.59
C HIS A 135 3.80 10.44 -18.08
N TYR A 136 4.32 9.53 -17.25
CA TYR A 136 5.70 9.62 -16.75
C TYR A 136 6.70 9.16 -17.80
N CYS A 137 7.82 9.88 -17.87
CA CYS A 137 8.95 9.46 -18.68
C CYS A 137 9.47 8.10 -18.17
N THR A 138 9.61 7.14 -19.08
CA THR A 138 10.15 5.81 -18.77
C THR A 138 11.68 5.78 -18.79
N GLU A 139 12.32 6.85 -19.27
CA GLU A 139 13.77 7.01 -19.21
C GLU A 139 14.20 7.39 -17.79
N ARG A 140 15.14 6.63 -17.22
CA ARG A 140 15.77 6.98 -15.95
C ARG A 140 16.69 8.17 -16.19
N LEU A 141 16.29 9.34 -15.71
CA LEU A 141 17.17 10.50 -15.62
C LEU A 141 18.20 10.22 -14.51
N THR A 142 19.45 9.99 -14.90
CA THR A 142 20.58 9.96 -13.95
C THR A 142 20.86 11.39 -13.50
N ILE A 143 20.70 11.66 -12.21
CA ILE A 143 21.20 12.91 -11.61
C ILE A 143 22.72 12.78 -11.54
N PRO A 144 23.50 13.70 -12.17
CA PRO A 144 24.95 13.71 -12.02
C PRO A 144 25.32 13.83 -10.54
N SER A 145 26.25 12.98 -10.11
CA SER A 145 26.85 12.99 -8.77
C SER A 145 27.54 14.30 -8.44
#